data_AF-A0A8J4CTA2-F1
#
_entry.id   AF-A0A8J4CTA2-F1
#
_cell.length_a   1.000
_cell.length_b   1.000
_cell.length_c   1.000
_cell.angle_alpha   90.00
_cell.angle_beta   90.00
_cell.angle_gamma   90.00
#
_symmetry.space_group_name_H-M   'P 1'
#
loop_
_entity.id
_entity.type
_entity.pdbx_description
1 polymer ?
#
loop_
_entity_poly.entity_id
_entity_poly.type
_entity_poly.pdbx_seq_one_letter_code
_entity_poly.pdbx_strand_id
1 'polypeptide(L)'
;MELIQWRSKVDAFHARFNAKAARKASGNRGANSGPAQPQLPENLNYDEEDEDFVCGGCGTPIQHGQSLWCGACKCTAYCNRECQRTGWRARGHKAACKLLARAKALPPADLDRHYVVQLKLVGRQGLTEWAEHLQRDGETELGSMHREMAAVLAPRERVLFALEARSHFMLKFQMVAPSKRLEAHDLALFALQSILEPTTDIPMLNMPREMPQRPYAIWIPGGDDDDSVSVRRPMARPVGQLLAGAGLPTSTWYVGGGFSAEAMLRPGVYGAGSQRTGDIMMNAFAALDLDAFTEDEDNDEDEDDGDDEDDEGKVSGSGGGGGTAPLRVLMIAGLHMFGPDAGEGDDPLLTATAAALRGSVGAHVDIAMYRKGNGNQPAQRTLAQQLMSGGYTACVVLGLGSGSDFKPRRPTDPWGNGPWRDALTGWVRNGGVLVVHGERAAAAVLREFFGLSWAMEGDFYRRTDHKLNQANPLLGDLATRLPNDYNVKACMLSNVPAGERIYATPPGARTHSLVPFMAGEPVDAGMTAMAAARVGGGAVMFFGDVNWEPPTMAAVAALTQRLVAACVRRAGVGGGGIGR
;
A
#
# COMPACT_ATOMS: atom_id res chain seq x y z
N MET A 1 -23.83 -29.19 27.16
CA MET A 1 -25.22 -28.65 27.20
C MET A 1 -25.30 -27.21 26.70
N GLU A 2 -24.32 -26.34 26.97
CA GLU A 2 -24.32 -24.94 26.51
C GLU A 2 -24.28 -24.76 24.98
N LEU A 3 -23.63 -25.67 24.24
CA LEU A 3 -23.57 -25.64 22.77
C LEU A 3 -24.96 -25.83 22.09
N ILE A 4 -25.80 -26.70 22.67
CA ILE A 4 -27.18 -26.93 22.19
C ILE A 4 -28.04 -25.71 22.51
N GLN A 5 -27.83 -25.09 23.67
CA GLN A 5 -28.50 -23.84 24.04
C GLN A 5 -28.08 -22.68 23.13
N TRP A 6 -26.82 -22.62 22.69
CA TRP A 6 -26.35 -21.58 21.78
C TRP A 6 -26.97 -21.72 20.39
N ARG A 7 -26.96 -22.94 19.82
CA ARG A 7 -27.59 -23.20 18.51
C ARG A 7 -29.10 -22.95 18.54
N SER A 8 -29.76 -23.33 19.64
CA SER A 8 -31.17 -23.01 19.89
C SER A 8 -31.44 -21.50 20.01
N LYS A 9 -30.53 -20.72 20.62
CA LYS A 9 -30.64 -19.26 20.70
C LYS A 9 -30.50 -18.59 19.32
N VAL A 10 -29.58 -19.07 18.50
CA VAL A 10 -29.40 -18.63 17.10
C VAL A 10 -30.64 -18.98 16.28
N ASP A 11 -31.10 -20.23 16.33
CA ASP A 11 -32.31 -20.67 15.60
C ASP A 11 -33.55 -19.88 16.03
N ALA A 12 -33.71 -19.62 17.34
CA ALA A 12 -34.79 -18.80 17.88
C ALA A 12 -34.69 -17.33 17.47
N PHE A 13 -33.48 -16.80 17.25
CA PHE A 13 -33.27 -15.47 16.69
C PHE A 13 -33.71 -15.42 15.22
N HIS A 14 -33.28 -16.39 14.39
CA HIS A 14 -33.66 -16.48 12.99
C HIS A 14 -35.18 -16.65 12.81
N ALA A 15 -35.84 -17.45 13.65
CA ALA A 15 -37.29 -17.62 13.62
C ALA A 15 -38.06 -16.32 13.94
N ARG A 16 -37.63 -15.58 14.98
CA ARG A 16 -38.23 -14.28 15.35
C ARG A 16 -38.04 -13.23 14.25
N PHE A 17 -36.87 -13.20 13.63
CA PHE A 17 -36.55 -12.31 12.53
C PHE A 17 -37.44 -12.57 11.30
N ASN A 18 -37.57 -13.83 10.89
CA ASN A 18 -38.41 -14.23 9.75
C ASN A 18 -39.90 -13.94 10.00
N ALA A 19 -40.39 -14.15 11.23
CA ALA A 19 -41.76 -13.80 11.61
C ALA A 19 -42.03 -12.28 11.57
N LYS A 20 -41.05 -11.46 11.98
CA LYS A 20 -41.14 -9.99 11.90
C LYS A 20 -41.10 -9.48 10.45
N ALA A 21 -40.29 -10.11 9.60
CA ALA A 21 -40.25 -9.85 8.17
C ALA A 21 -41.58 -10.20 7.47
N ALA A 22 -42.19 -11.34 7.84
CA ALA A 22 -43.48 -11.77 7.32
C ALA A 22 -44.63 -10.84 7.73
N ARG A 23 -44.68 -10.37 8.99
CA ARG A 23 -45.68 -9.40 9.47
C ARG A 23 -45.58 -8.03 8.80
N LYS A 24 -44.37 -7.61 8.39
CA LYS A 24 -44.17 -6.36 7.66
C LYS A 24 -44.55 -6.47 6.17
N ALA A 25 -44.58 -7.69 5.63
CA ALA A 25 -45.01 -7.96 4.26
C ALA A 25 -46.55 -7.98 4.10
N SER A 26 -47.32 -8.19 5.18
CA SER A 26 -48.79 -8.20 5.18
C SER A 26 -49.45 -6.86 5.56
N GLY A 27 -48.67 -5.82 5.86
CA GLY A 27 -49.17 -4.50 6.25
C GLY A 27 -49.59 -3.61 5.06
N ASN A 28 -50.91 -3.41 4.98
CA ASN A 28 -51.75 -2.55 4.15
C ASN A 28 -51.12 -1.28 3.50
N ARG A 29 -51.45 -1.04 2.22
CA ARG A 29 -51.04 0.15 1.43
C ARG A 29 -52.03 1.31 1.65
N GLY A 30 -51.58 2.36 2.32
CA GLY A 30 -52.22 3.68 2.29
C GLY A 30 -51.63 4.53 1.16
N ALA A 31 -52.50 5.04 0.29
CA ALA A 31 -52.15 5.99 -0.77
C ALA A 31 -51.74 7.34 -0.18
N ASN A 32 -50.68 7.97 -0.70
CA ASN A 32 -50.51 9.40 -0.54
C ASN A 32 -49.76 10.03 -1.72
N SER A 33 -50.30 11.17 -2.15
CA SER A 33 -49.93 12.05 -3.25
C SER A 33 -48.56 12.70 -3.05
N GLY A 34 -47.77 12.76 -4.13
CA GLY A 34 -46.38 13.23 -4.12
C GLY A 34 -46.23 14.76 -4.14
N PRO A 35 -45.12 15.30 -3.59
CA PRO A 35 -44.69 16.66 -3.84
C PRO A 35 -43.72 16.74 -5.02
N ALA A 36 -43.60 17.95 -5.58
CA ALA A 36 -42.88 18.30 -6.79
C ALA A 36 -41.38 17.94 -6.77
N GLN A 37 -40.86 17.60 -7.95
CA GLN A 37 -39.45 17.27 -8.19
C GLN A 37 -38.54 18.49 -7.96
N PRO A 38 -37.43 18.37 -7.21
CA PRO A 38 -36.36 19.36 -7.24
C PRO A 38 -35.52 19.19 -8.51
N GLN A 39 -35.27 20.31 -9.20
CA GLN A 39 -34.35 20.39 -10.33
C GLN A 39 -32.92 20.17 -9.84
N LEU A 40 -32.17 19.31 -10.54
CA LEU A 40 -30.76 19.01 -10.27
C LEU A 40 -29.87 20.12 -10.86
N PRO A 41 -28.68 20.36 -10.28
CA PRO A 41 -27.72 21.31 -10.83
C PRO A 41 -27.17 20.79 -12.16
N GLU A 42 -27.31 21.61 -13.21
CA GLU A 42 -26.52 21.51 -14.44
C GLU A 42 -25.04 21.79 -14.10
N ASN A 43 -24.16 20.95 -14.65
CA ASN A 43 -22.68 21.05 -14.61
C ASN A 43 -21.98 20.29 -13.47
N LEU A 44 -21.89 18.97 -13.64
CA LEU A 44 -20.71 18.20 -13.23
C LEU A 44 -20.14 17.57 -14.51
N ASN A 45 -19.12 18.23 -15.08
CA ASN A 45 -18.32 17.67 -16.16
C ASN A 45 -17.39 16.62 -15.53
N TYR A 46 -17.75 15.35 -15.67
CA TYR A 46 -16.84 14.23 -15.48
C TYR A 46 -16.17 13.98 -16.84
N ASP A 47 -14.85 13.84 -16.86
CA ASP A 47 -14.11 13.50 -18.07
C ASP A 47 -14.64 12.17 -18.65
N GLU A 48 -15.09 12.23 -19.91
CA GLU A 48 -15.76 11.17 -20.67
C GLU A 48 -14.78 10.08 -21.10
N GLU A 49 -14.26 9.30 -20.16
CA GLU A 49 -13.72 7.98 -20.49
C GLU A 49 -14.88 6.97 -20.43
N ASP A 50 -15.18 6.36 -21.58
CA ASP A 50 -16.30 5.45 -21.84
C ASP A 50 -16.35 4.26 -20.86
N GLU A 51 -16.99 4.41 -19.70
CA GLU A 51 -17.30 3.27 -18.84
C GLU A 51 -18.53 2.52 -19.37
N ASP A 52 -18.30 1.34 -19.97
CA ASP A 52 -19.37 0.42 -20.37
C ASP A 52 -20.16 -0.09 -19.15
N PHE A 53 -21.39 0.43 -18.97
CA PHE A 53 -22.29 -0.04 -17.91
C PHE A 53 -22.89 -1.40 -18.26
N VAL A 54 -22.95 -2.34 -17.32
CA VAL A 54 -23.61 -3.64 -17.52
C VAL A 54 -25.05 -3.63 -17.03
N CYS A 55 -25.98 -4.16 -17.82
CA CYS A 55 -27.39 -4.28 -17.46
C CYS A 55 -27.60 -5.23 -16.27
N GLY A 56 -28.14 -4.72 -15.16
CA GLY A 56 -28.41 -5.51 -13.95
C GLY A 56 -29.51 -6.58 -14.12
N GLY A 57 -30.14 -6.66 -15.29
CA GLY A 57 -31.18 -7.63 -15.64
C GLY A 57 -30.67 -8.79 -16.49
N CYS A 58 -29.99 -8.50 -17.60
CA CYS A 58 -29.47 -9.53 -18.51
C CYS A 58 -27.96 -9.75 -18.38
N GLY A 59 -27.18 -8.77 -17.92
CA GLY A 59 -25.72 -8.82 -17.86
C GLY A 59 -25.02 -8.36 -19.14
N THR A 60 -25.75 -7.84 -20.12
CA THR A 60 -25.18 -7.28 -21.36
C THR A 60 -24.71 -5.84 -21.14
N PRO A 61 -23.59 -5.39 -21.73
CA PRO A 61 -23.22 -3.98 -21.79
C PRO A 61 -24.37 -3.12 -22.34
N ILE A 62 -24.53 -1.91 -21.79
CA ILE A 62 -25.53 -0.93 -22.19
C ILE A 62 -24.82 0.19 -22.93
N GLN A 63 -25.25 0.47 -24.15
CA GLN A 63 -24.76 1.61 -24.92
C GLN A 63 -25.11 2.94 -24.22
N HIS A 64 -24.20 3.90 -24.32
CA HIS A 64 -24.37 5.24 -23.73
C HIS A 64 -25.70 5.87 -24.20
N GLY A 65 -26.48 6.42 -23.27
CA GLY A 65 -27.78 7.03 -23.55
C GLY A 65 -29.00 6.10 -23.64
N GLN A 66 -28.82 4.76 -23.57
CA GLN A 66 -29.94 3.79 -23.61
C GLN A 66 -30.26 3.12 -22.26
N SER A 67 -29.75 3.67 -21.15
CA SER A 67 -29.90 3.08 -19.82
C SER A 67 -31.15 3.55 -19.08
N LEU A 68 -31.97 2.60 -18.63
CA LEU A 68 -33.01 2.80 -17.63
C LEU A 68 -32.43 2.58 -16.23
N TRP A 69 -32.25 3.64 -15.46
CA TRP A 69 -31.79 3.54 -14.08
C TRP A 69 -32.93 3.14 -13.13
N CYS A 70 -32.59 2.40 -12.08
CA CYS A 70 -33.54 2.12 -11.00
C CYS A 70 -34.05 3.43 -10.37
N GLY A 71 -35.36 3.70 -10.45
CA GLY A 71 -35.94 4.95 -9.94
C GLY A 71 -35.81 5.16 -8.42
N ALA A 72 -35.62 4.09 -7.66
CA ALA A 72 -35.50 4.16 -6.20
C ALA A 72 -34.05 4.38 -5.74
N CYS A 73 -33.10 3.52 -6.14
CA CYS A 73 -31.71 3.69 -5.71
C CYS A 73 -30.84 4.47 -6.70
N LYS A 74 -31.17 4.51 -7.98
CA LYS A 74 -30.34 5.08 -9.07
C LYS A 74 -28.91 4.50 -9.18
N CYS A 75 -28.64 3.31 -8.63
CA CYS A 75 -27.31 2.68 -8.68
C CYS A 75 -27.18 1.52 -9.68
N THR A 76 -28.28 1.09 -10.30
CA THR A 76 -28.27 -0.03 -11.25
C THR A 76 -28.98 0.39 -12.53
N ALA A 77 -28.28 0.21 -13.64
CA ALA A 77 -28.76 0.46 -14.98
C ALA A 77 -29.36 -0.81 -15.60
N TYR A 78 -30.37 -0.63 -16.44
CA TYR A 78 -31.03 -1.69 -17.19
C TYR A 78 -31.20 -1.26 -18.64
N CYS A 79 -31.04 -2.16 -19.60
CA CYS A 79 -31.31 -1.85 -21.01
C CYS A 79 -32.80 -1.58 -21.28
N ASN A 80 -33.71 -2.15 -20.48
CA ASN A 80 -35.15 -1.94 -20.62
C ASN A 80 -35.92 -2.30 -19.33
N ARG A 81 -37.24 -2.03 -19.34
CA ARG A 81 -38.15 -2.25 -18.20
C ARG A 81 -38.38 -3.73 -17.88
N GLU A 82 -38.17 -4.63 -18.83
CA GLU A 82 -38.24 -6.07 -18.59
C GLU A 82 -37.02 -6.53 -17.80
N CYS A 83 -35.81 -6.15 -18.24
CA CYS A 83 -34.58 -6.36 -17.51
C CYS A 83 -34.61 -5.76 -16.10
N GLN A 84 -35.22 -4.58 -15.92
CA GLN A 84 -35.45 -4.02 -14.59
C GLN A 84 -36.34 -4.92 -13.72
N ARG A 85 -37.44 -5.44 -14.26
CA ARG A 85 -38.34 -6.36 -13.51
C ARG A 85 -37.65 -7.67 -13.15
N THR A 86 -36.87 -8.22 -14.07
CA THR A 86 -36.08 -9.44 -13.87
C THR A 86 -34.98 -9.21 -12.84
N GLY A 87 -34.18 -8.14 -12.97
CA GLY A 87 -33.16 -7.79 -12.00
C GLY A 87 -33.74 -7.53 -10.60
N TRP A 88 -34.91 -6.87 -10.53
CA TRP A 88 -35.62 -6.59 -9.29
C TRP A 88 -36.08 -7.87 -8.55
N ARG A 89 -36.64 -8.85 -9.27
CA ARG A 89 -37.22 -10.05 -8.67
C ARG A 89 -36.22 -11.21 -8.57
N ALA A 90 -35.55 -11.54 -9.66
CA ALA A 90 -34.75 -12.75 -9.81
C ALA A 90 -33.30 -12.55 -9.39
N ARG A 91 -32.72 -11.37 -9.62
CA ARG A 91 -31.30 -11.08 -9.32
C ARG A 91 -31.06 -10.29 -8.03
N GLY A 92 -32.02 -10.34 -7.10
CA GLY A 92 -31.83 -9.79 -5.75
C GLY A 92 -31.83 -8.25 -5.62
N HIS A 93 -31.99 -7.49 -6.70
CA HIS A 93 -31.88 -6.02 -6.62
C HIS A 93 -32.92 -5.40 -5.67
N LYS A 94 -34.09 -6.01 -5.45
CA LYS A 94 -35.08 -5.51 -4.48
C LYS A 94 -34.53 -5.37 -3.06
N ALA A 95 -33.66 -6.29 -2.60
CA ALA A 95 -33.08 -6.23 -1.27
C ALA A 95 -32.00 -5.14 -1.20
N ALA A 96 -31.08 -5.12 -2.18
CA ALA A 96 -30.06 -4.10 -2.33
C ALA A 96 -30.65 -2.69 -2.46
N CYS A 97 -31.68 -2.52 -3.29
CA CYS A 97 -32.33 -1.24 -3.55
C CYS A 97 -32.91 -0.60 -2.29
N LYS A 98 -33.54 -1.39 -1.41
CA LYS A 98 -34.06 -0.87 -0.14
C LYS A 98 -32.94 -0.38 0.77
N LEU A 99 -31.82 -1.09 0.82
CA LEU A 99 -30.68 -0.71 1.65
C LEU A 99 -29.94 0.49 1.07
N LEU A 100 -29.73 0.55 -0.25
CA LEU A 100 -29.18 1.71 -0.94
C LEU A 100 -30.07 2.95 -0.80
N ALA A 101 -31.39 2.80 -0.94
CA ALA A 101 -32.34 3.88 -0.73
C ALA A 101 -32.32 4.36 0.72
N ARG A 102 -32.19 3.44 1.70
CA ARG A 102 -32.03 3.79 3.12
C ARG A 102 -30.70 4.48 3.38
N ALA A 103 -29.60 4.03 2.79
CA ALA A 103 -28.28 4.64 2.90
C ALA A 103 -28.29 6.09 2.36
N LYS A 104 -28.90 6.32 1.20
CA LYS A 104 -29.11 7.67 0.64
C LYS A 104 -30.04 8.54 1.46
N ALA A 105 -30.99 7.93 2.17
CA ALA A 105 -31.95 8.62 3.03
C ALA A 105 -31.41 8.86 4.45
N LEU A 106 -30.25 8.32 4.80
CA LEU A 106 -29.52 8.84 5.95
C LEU A 106 -29.27 10.33 5.67
N PRO A 107 -29.37 11.19 6.68
CA PRO A 107 -28.84 12.55 6.52
C PRO A 107 -27.43 12.41 5.94
N PRO A 108 -27.02 13.25 4.97
CA PRO A 108 -25.60 13.34 4.61
C PRO A 108 -24.87 13.41 5.94
N ALA A 109 -24.06 12.39 6.22
CA ALA A 109 -23.79 12.00 7.59
C ALA A 109 -23.47 13.25 8.43
N ASP A 110 -23.82 13.23 9.71
CA ASP A 110 -22.97 13.91 10.66
C ASP A 110 -21.61 13.24 10.46
N LEU A 111 -20.83 13.78 9.50
CA LEU A 111 -19.71 13.11 8.82
C LEU A 111 -18.60 12.80 9.82
N ASP A 112 -18.76 13.27 11.05
CA ASP A 112 -17.97 13.06 12.23
C ASP A 112 -17.97 11.62 12.81
N ARG A 113 -18.68 10.67 12.20
CA ARG A 113 -18.53 9.22 12.51
C ARG A 113 -18.00 8.46 11.32
N HIS A 114 -16.69 8.26 11.34
CA HIS A 114 -15.96 7.51 10.32
C HIS A 114 -15.71 6.07 10.76
N TYR A 115 -16.25 5.11 10.00
CA TYR A 115 -16.01 3.67 10.19
C TYR A 115 -15.10 3.15 9.08
N VAL A 116 -14.07 2.39 9.43
CA VAL A 116 -13.34 1.56 8.47
C VAL A 116 -13.88 0.14 8.61
N VAL A 117 -14.47 -0.42 7.56
CA VAL A 117 -15.05 -1.77 7.61
C VAL A 117 -14.18 -2.74 6.82
N GLN A 118 -13.52 -3.66 7.52
CA GLN A 118 -12.80 -4.76 6.90
C GLN A 118 -13.74 -5.95 6.72
N LEU A 119 -13.87 -6.43 5.49
CA LEU A 119 -14.60 -7.67 5.21
C LEU A 119 -13.63 -8.85 5.18
N LYS A 120 -13.94 -9.92 5.91
CA LYS A 120 -13.16 -11.18 5.86
C LYS A 120 -14.08 -12.36 5.61
N LEU A 121 -13.74 -13.22 4.66
CA LEU A 121 -14.41 -14.51 4.48
C LEU A 121 -13.48 -15.61 4.97
N VAL A 122 -13.89 -16.37 5.99
CA VAL A 122 -13.01 -17.33 6.66
C VAL A 122 -13.72 -18.68 6.80
N GLY A 123 -13.05 -19.76 6.42
CA GLY A 123 -13.52 -21.13 6.64
C GLY A 123 -13.17 -21.64 8.05
N ARG A 124 -13.56 -22.89 8.35
CA ARG A 124 -13.27 -23.53 9.64
C ARG A 124 -11.80 -23.46 10.05
N GLN A 125 -10.89 -23.82 9.14
CA GLN A 125 -9.46 -23.84 9.41
C GLN A 125 -8.91 -22.46 9.77
N GLY A 126 -9.22 -21.45 8.96
CA GLY A 126 -8.77 -20.08 9.22
C GLY A 126 -9.29 -19.51 10.55
N LEU A 127 -10.49 -19.93 11.00
CA LEU A 127 -10.99 -19.55 12.33
C LEU A 127 -10.24 -20.23 13.47
N THR A 128 -9.89 -21.51 13.33
CA THR A 128 -9.08 -22.24 14.32
C THR A 128 -7.69 -21.62 14.45
N GLU A 129 -7.03 -21.34 13.33
CA GLU A 129 -5.70 -20.73 13.31
C GLU A 129 -5.73 -19.32 13.92
N TRP A 130 -6.75 -18.53 13.59
CA TRP A 130 -6.91 -17.20 14.16
C TRP A 130 -7.20 -17.24 15.66
N ALA A 131 -8.02 -18.19 16.12
CA ALA A 131 -8.26 -18.43 17.54
C ALA A 131 -6.98 -18.73 18.32
N GLU A 132 -6.09 -19.53 17.75
CA GLU A 132 -4.78 -19.87 18.34
C GLU A 132 -3.81 -18.70 18.34
N HIS A 133 -3.85 -17.85 17.32
CA HIS A 133 -3.08 -16.61 17.30
C HIS A 133 -3.53 -15.64 18.41
N LEU A 134 -4.84 -15.38 18.51
CA LEU A 134 -5.41 -14.52 19.56
C LEU A 134 -5.09 -15.04 20.96
N GLN A 135 -5.13 -16.36 21.16
CA GLN A 135 -4.79 -16.95 22.45
C GLN A 135 -3.30 -16.77 22.81
N ARG A 136 -2.40 -16.79 21.82
CA ARG A 136 -0.96 -16.51 22.05
C ARG A 136 -0.72 -15.05 22.44
N ASP A 137 -1.55 -14.14 21.94
CA ASP A 137 -1.45 -12.70 22.20
C ASP A 137 -2.16 -12.27 23.50
N GLY A 138 -2.76 -13.22 24.23
CA GLY A 138 -3.47 -12.96 25.49
C GLY A 138 -4.95 -12.62 25.33
N GLU A 139 -5.47 -12.60 24.10
CA GLU A 139 -6.87 -12.33 23.77
C GLU A 139 -7.72 -13.60 23.92
N THR A 140 -7.77 -14.15 25.13
CA THR A 140 -8.33 -15.49 25.41
C THR A 140 -9.83 -15.60 25.14
N GLU A 141 -10.62 -14.58 25.48
CA GLU A 141 -12.07 -14.56 25.24
C GLU A 141 -12.38 -14.55 23.73
N LEU A 142 -11.70 -13.69 22.98
CA LEU A 142 -11.88 -13.57 21.54
C LEU A 142 -11.39 -14.84 20.82
N GLY A 143 -10.26 -15.41 21.27
CA GLY A 143 -9.77 -16.69 20.78
C GLY A 143 -10.76 -17.83 21.02
N SER A 144 -11.35 -17.92 22.22
CA SER A 144 -12.38 -18.93 22.53
C SER A 144 -13.59 -18.81 21.60
N MET A 145 -14.09 -17.59 21.37
CA MET A 145 -15.21 -17.35 20.47
C MET A 145 -14.91 -17.84 19.04
N HIS A 146 -13.74 -17.54 18.48
CA HIS A 146 -13.37 -17.99 17.13
C HIS A 146 -13.25 -19.52 17.04
N ARG A 147 -12.75 -20.17 18.11
CA ARG A 147 -12.66 -21.62 18.22
C ARG A 147 -14.04 -22.28 18.27
N GLU A 148 -14.98 -21.70 19.01
CA GLU A 148 -16.38 -22.15 19.06
C GLU A 148 -17.06 -21.99 17.71
N MET A 149 -16.86 -20.86 17.03
CA MET A 149 -17.36 -20.65 15.66
C MET A 149 -16.82 -21.69 14.68
N ALA A 150 -15.52 -21.99 14.75
CA ALA A 150 -14.91 -23.06 13.95
C ALA A 150 -15.55 -24.42 14.23
N ALA A 151 -15.79 -24.75 15.51
CA ALA A 151 -16.35 -26.04 15.91
C ALA A 151 -17.78 -26.26 15.40
N VAL A 152 -18.57 -25.20 15.20
CA VAL A 152 -19.97 -25.30 14.74
C VAL A 152 -20.15 -25.17 13.23
N LEU A 153 -19.17 -24.65 12.49
CA LEU A 153 -19.21 -24.59 11.03
C LEU A 153 -19.27 -25.99 10.43
N ALA A 154 -20.18 -26.26 9.51
CA ALA A 154 -20.15 -27.50 8.74
C ALA A 154 -18.94 -27.54 7.77
N PRO A 155 -18.55 -28.72 7.26
CA PRO A 155 -17.53 -28.80 6.22
C PRO A 155 -17.87 -27.88 5.04
N ARG A 156 -16.90 -27.05 4.61
CA ARG A 156 -17.04 -26.07 3.52
C ARG A 156 -18.00 -24.90 3.79
N GLU A 157 -18.57 -24.78 4.99
CA GLU A 157 -19.20 -23.53 5.40
C GLU A 157 -18.14 -22.45 5.66
N ARG A 158 -18.54 -21.20 5.42
CA ARG A 158 -17.67 -20.03 5.61
C ARG A 158 -18.40 -19.01 6.47
N VAL A 159 -17.63 -18.15 7.13
CA VAL A 159 -18.17 -16.99 7.86
C VAL A 159 -17.67 -15.72 7.18
N LEU A 160 -18.60 -14.85 6.82
CA LEU A 160 -18.32 -13.50 6.37
C LEU A 160 -18.36 -12.56 7.57
N PHE A 161 -17.25 -11.89 7.88
CA PHE A 161 -17.11 -10.90 8.95
C PHE A 161 -17.06 -9.50 8.39
N ALA A 162 -17.63 -8.56 9.15
CA ALA A 162 -17.35 -7.14 9.04
C ALA A 162 -16.71 -6.70 10.35
N LEU A 163 -15.50 -6.18 10.27
CA LEU A 163 -14.73 -5.71 11.41
C LEU A 163 -14.55 -4.19 11.29
N GLU A 164 -14.60 -3.49 12.41
CA GLU A 164 -14.10 -2.11 12.47
C GLU A 164 -12.56 -2.19 12.47
N ALA A 165 -11.91 -1.61 11.47
CA ALA A 165 -10.50 -1.92 11.22
C ALA A 165 -9.51 -1.35 12.26
N ARG A 166 -9.90 -0.31 13.02
CA ARG A 166 -9.01 0.28 14.04
C ARG A 166 -8.98 -0.56 15.33
N SER A 167 -10.13 -1.12 15.68
CA SER A 167 -10.33 -1.86 16.93
C SER A 167 -10.44 -3.37 16.72
N HIS A 168 -10.44 -3.84 15.47
CA HIS A 168 -10.78 -5.21 15.08
C HIS A 168 -12.14 -5.67 15.65
N PHE A 169 -13.02 -4.71 15.98
CA PHE A 169 -14.29 -5.01 16.62
C PHE A 169 -15.26 -5.60 15.62
N MET A 170 -15.89 -6.71 15.98
CA MET A 170 -16.85 -7.38 15.10
C MET A 170 -18.16 -6.59 15.03
N LEU A 171 -18.39 -5.97 13.87
CA LEU A 171 -19.61 -5.21 13.58
C LEU A 171 -20.77 -6.14 13.20
N LYS A 172 -20.46 -7.21 12.46
CA LYS A 172 -21.42 -8.21 11.99
C LYS A 172 -20.68 -9.46 11.54
N PHE A 173 -21.37 -10.60 11.60
CA PHE A 173 -20.98 -11.80 10.88
C PHE A 173 -22.19 -12.46 10.22
N GLN A 174 -21.94 -13.26 9.19
CA GLN A 174 -22.96 -14.05 8.51
C GLN A 174 -22.38 -15.40 8.10
N MET A 175 -23.11 -16.48 8.41
CA MET A 175 -22.82 -17.81 7.90
C MET A 175 -23.15 -17.88 6.40
N VAL A 176 -22.19 -18.35 5.61
CA VAL A 176 -22.31 -18.54 4.17
C VAL A 176 -22.35 -20.04 3.90
N ALA A 177 -23.51 -20.50 3.42
CA ALA A 177 -23.71 -21.90 3.06
C ALA A 177 -22.68 -22.35 2.01
N PRO A 178 -22.27 -23.63 1.98
CA PRO A 178 -21.24 -24.11 1.07
C PRO A 178 -21.61 -23.89 -0.40
N SER A 179 -22.91 -23.98 -0.73
CA SER A 179 -23.44 -23.81 -2.09
C SER A 179 -23.67 -22.35 -2.49
N LYS A 180 -23.55 -21.38 -1.57
CA LYS A 180 -23.79 -19.96 -1.87
C LYS A 180 -22.54 -19.34 -2.46
N ARG A 181 -22.61 -19.00 -3.75
CA ARG A 181 -21.67 -18.08 -4.40
C ARG A 181 -21.98 -16.65 -3.93
N LEU A 182 -20.97 -15.98 -3.37
CA LEU A 182 -21.07 -14.56 -3.02
C LEU A 182 -20.80 -13.73 -4.26
N GLU A 183 -21.75 -12.86 -4.58
CA GLU A 183 -21.63 -11.88 -5.64
C GLU A 183 -21.25 -10.52 -5.05
N ALA A 184 -20.82 -9.58 -5.88
CA ALA A 184 -20.50 -8.22 -5.44
C ALA A 184 -21.65 -7.54 -4.66
N HIS A 185 -22.90 -7.79 -5.09
CA HIS A 185 -24.06 -7.25 -4.39
C HIS A 185 -24.25 -7.86 -3.00
N ASP A 186 -23.87 -9.13 -2.78
CA ASP A 186 -23.96 -9.76 -1.45
C ASP A 186 -22.98 -9.08 -0.48
N LEU A 187 -21.74 -8.82 -0.91
CA LEU A 187 -20.73 -8.15 -0.08
C LEU A 187 -21.09 -6.68 0.21
N ALA A 188 -21.53 -5.94 -0.81
CA ALA A 188 -21.97 -4.56 -0.61
C ALA A 188 -23.16 -4.48 0.35
N LEU A 189 -24.11 -5.42 0.23
CA LEU A 189 -25.24 -5.53 1.13
C LEU A 189 -24.80 -5.80 2.57
N PHE A 190 -23.89 -6.76 2.75
CA PHE A 190 -23.38 -7.13 4.05
C PHE A 190 -22.62 -5.96 4.69
N ALA A 191 -21.75 -5.26 3.94
CA ALA A 191 -21.06 -4.06 4.41
C ALA A 191 -22.04 -2.96 4.86
N LEU A 192 -23.04 -2.64 4.03
CA LEU A 192 -24.08 -1.68 4.38
C LEU A 192 -24.85 -2.11 5.61
N GLN A 193 -25.23 -3.38 5.71
CA GLN A 193 -25.91 -3.89 6.90
C GLN A 193 -25.06 -3.82 8.16
N SER A 194 -23.75 -3.98 8.05
CA SER A 194 -22.83 -3.85 9.19
C SER A 194 -22.71 -2.41 9.69
N ILE A 195 -22.77 -1.44 8.76
CA ILE A 195 -22.73 -0.02 9.08
C ILE A 195 -24.08 0.47 9.64
N LEU A 196 -25.18 0.06 9.01
CA LEU A 196 -26.53 0.58 9.31
C LEU A 196 -27.24 -0.17 10.43
N GLU A 197 -26.85 -1.41 10.68
CA GLU A 197 -27.46 -2.33 11.64
C GLU A 197 -26.36 -3.16 12.33
N PRO A 198 -25.43 -2.51 13.06
CA PRO A 198 -24.44 -3.24 13.85
C PRO A 198 -25.15 -4.14 14.86
N THR A 199 -24.62 -5.32 15.13
CA THR A 199 -25.17 -6.23 16.15
C THR A 199 -24.90 -5.64 17.54
N THR A 200 -25.80 -4.77 18.01
CA THR A 200 -25.68 -3.96 19.25
C THR A 200 -25.78 -4.74 20.56
N ASP A 201 -25.46 -6.04 20.58
CA ASP A 201 -25.50 -6.84 21.82
C ASP A 201 -24.10 -7.14 22.40
N ILE A 202 -23.03 -6.67 21.74
CA ILE A 202 -21.66 -6.71 22.26
C ILE A 202 -21.41 -5.40 23.03
N PRO A 203 -20.95 -5.42 24.30
CA PRO A 203 -20.82 -4.21 25.11
C PRO A 203 -19.98 -3.17 24.39
N MET A 204 -20.59 -2.04 24.03
CA MET A 204 -19.84 -0.88 23.56
C MET A 204 -18.99 -0.39 24.72
N LEU A 205 -17.70 -0.75 24.72
CA LEU A 205 -16.71 -0.06 25.55
C LEU A 205 -16.77 1.43 25.19
N ASN A 206 -17.13 2.26 26.18
CA ASN A 206 -17.29 3.71 26.04
C ASN A 206 -16.07 4.34 25.37
N MET A 207 -16.19 4.71 24.09
CA MET A 207 -15.16 5.49 23.39
C MET A 207 -15.40 7.00 23.63
N PRO A 208 -14.36 7.81 23.97
CA PRO A 208 -14.49 9.25 24.12
C PRO A 208 -14.81 9.95 22.79
N ARG A 209 -15.67 10.98 22.83
CA ARG A 209 -16.19 11.72 21.66
C ARG A 209 -15.20 12.68 20.97
N GLU A 210 -13.96 12.81 21.44
CA GLU A 210 -13.11 13.99 21.16
C GLU A 210 -11.94 13.77 20.19
N MET A 211 -11.97 12.76 19.30
CA MET A 211 -10.85 12.48 18.38
C MET A 211 -10.94 13.18 17.02
N PRO A 212 -9.81 13.56 16.39
CA PRO A 212 -9.79 14.21 15.07
C PRO A 212 -10.18 13.27 13.91
N GLN A 213 -11.03 13.80 13.04
CA GLN A 213 -11.85 13.18 11.98
C GLN A 213 -11.07 12.90 10.66
N ARG A 214 -11.22 11.72 10.02
CA ARG A 214 -10.60 11.32 8.72
C ARG A 214 -11.40 10.21 7.98
N PRO A 215 -11.33 10.08 6.63
CA PRO A 215 -12.34 9.38 5.81
C PRO A 215 -12.43 7.84 5.99
N TYR A 216 -13.62 7.29 5.72
CA TYR A 216 -14.01 5.85 5.70
C TYR A 216 -13.05 5.00 4.87
N ALA A 217 -12.89 3.69 5.11
CA ALA A 217 -12.30 2.77 4.12
C ALA A 217 -12.97 1.38 4.19
N ILE A 218 -13.13 0.71 3.05
CA ILE A 218 -13.65 -0.67 2.98
C ILE A 218 -12.59 -1.55 2.34
N TRP A 219 -12.17 -2.58 3.06
CA TRP A 219 -11.17 -3.53 2.61
C TRP A 219 -11.86 -4.78 2.08
N ILE A 220 -11.59 -5.08 0.80
CA ILE A 220 -12.07 -6.27 0.11
C ILE A 220 -10.84 -7.06 -0.30
N PRO A 221 -10.65 -8.31 0.15
CA PRO A 221 -9.51 -9.12 -0.27
C PRO A 221 -9.54 -9.31 -1.79
N GLY A 222 -8.41 -9.00 -2.45
CA GLY A 222 -8.12 -9.41 -3.82
C GLY A 222 -7.24 -10.67 -3.79
N GLY A 223 -7.35 -11.52 -4.82
CA GLY A 223 -6.33 -12.55 -5.08
C GLY A 223 -5.12 -11.91 -5.77
N ASP A 224 -3.93 -12.43 -5.48
CA ASP A 224 -2.69 -12.01 -6.16
C ASP A 224 -2.34 -12.98 -7.32
N ASP A 225 -1.79 -12.37 -8.37
CA ASP A 225 -0.74 -12.81 -9.29
C ASP A 225 -0.90 -14.10 -10.11
N ASP A 226 -1.71 -13.97 -11.17
CA ASP A 226 -1.57 -14.78 -12.38
C ASP A 226 -1.84 -13.90 -13.63
N ASP A 227 -0.73 -13.44 -14.22
CA ASP A 227 -0.39 -12.76 -15.49
C ASP A 227 -1.43 -12.21 -16.50
N SER A 228 -2.71 -12.05 -16.16
CA SER A 228 -3.72 -11.43 -17.04
C SER A 228 -4.24 -10.10 -16.51
N VAL A 229 -3.55 -9.02 -16.90
CA VAL A 229 -3.65 -7.61 -16.47
C VAL A 229 -5.04 -6.94 -16.66
N SER A 230 -6.14 -7.66 -16.95
CA SER A 230 -7.47 -7.03 -17.05
C SER A 230 -8.68 -7.83 -16.54
N VAL A 231 -8.52 -9.09 -16.07
CA VAL A 231 -9.71 -9.96 -15.88
C VAL A 231 -9.99 -10.42 -14.44
N ARG A 232 -9.07 -10.31 -13.47
CA ARG A 232 -9.24 -11.00 -12.16
C ARG A 232 -9.43 -10.13 -10.92
N ARG A 233 -10.10 -8.96 -11.03
CA ARG A 233 -10.68 -8.24 -9.86
C ARG A 233 -12.22 -8.16 -9.92
N PRO A 234 -12.96 -9.27 -10.12
CA PRO A 234 -14.37 -9.25 -10.51
C PRO A 234 -15.30 -8.64 -9.46
N MET A 235 -14.90 -8.56 -8.18
CA MET A 235 -15.81 -8.16 -7.11
C MET A 235 -15.51 -6.80 -6.48
N ALA A 236 -14.24 -6.39 -6.37
CA ALA A 236 -13.91 -5.17 -5.65
C ALA A 236 -14.46 -3.90 -6.33
N ARG A 237 -14.26 -3.76 -7.65
CA ARG A 237 -14.79 -2.62 -8.42
C ARG A 237 -16.33 -2.59 -8.39
N PRO A 238 -17.06 -3.69 -8.66
CA PRO A 238 -18.52 -3.67 -8.56
C PRO A 238 -19.05 -3.43 -7.14
N VAL A 239 -18.39 -3.92 -6.08
CA VAL A 239 -18.76 -3.60 -4.69
C VAL A 239 -18.57 -2.11 -4.41
N GLY A 240 -17.41 -1.55 -4.79
CA GLY A 240 -17.11 -0.13 -4.63
C GLY A 240 -18.11 0.76 -5.35
N GLN A 241 -18.46 0.44 -6.61
CA GLN A 241 -19.48 1.16 -7.38
C GLN A 241 -20.86 1.11 -6.72
N LEU A 242 -21.27 -0.04 -6.17
CA LEU A 242 -22.54 -0.17 -5.46
C LEU A 242 -22.58 0.69 -4.19
N LEU A 243 -21.48 0.74 -3.43
CA LEU A 243 -21.36 1.52 -2.20
C LEU A 243 -21.23 3.03 -2.47
N ALA A 244 -20.47 3.41 -3.48
CA ALA A 244 -20.39 4.77 -4.01
C ALA A 244 -21.77 5.26 -4.44
N GLY A 245 -22.48 4.41 -5.20
CA GLY A 245 -23.86 4.63 -5.57
C GLY A 245 -24.76 4.82 -4.35
N ALA A 246 -24.46 4.25 -3.19
CA ALA A 246 -25.20 4.42 -1.95
C ALA A 246 -25.01 5.80 -1.27
N GLY A 247 -24.12 6.64 -1.79
CA GLY A 247 -23.73 7.92 -1.18
C GLY A 247 -22.57 7.81 -0.19
N LEU A 248 -21.83 6.68 -0.19
CA LEU A 248 -20.59 6.56 0.57
C LEU A 248 -19.43 7.12 -0.29
N PRO A 249 -18.59 8.03 0.24
CA PRO A 249 -17.54 8.69 -0.54
C PRO A 249 -16.52 7.69 -1.11
N THR A 250 -16.06 7.95 -2.34
CA THR A 250 -15.24 7.05 -3.16
C THR A 250 -13.72 7.16 -2.94
N SER A 251 -13.26 8.12 -2.14
CA SER A 251 -11.83 8.44 -1.99
C SER A 251 -11.03 7.42 -1.17
N THR A 252 -11.56 6.24 -0.90
CA THR A 252 -10.95 5.34 0.10
C THR A 252 -11.33 3.86 -0.09
N TRP A 253 -10.89 3.30 -1.21
CA TRP A 253 -10.95 1.85 -1.42
C TRP A 253 -9.53 1.31 -1.40
N TYR A 254 -9.27 0.29 -0.58
CA TYR A 254 -8.01 -0.46 -0.63
C TYR A 254 -8.34 -1.92 -0.89
N VAL A 255 -7.78 -2.45 -1.97
CA VAL A 255 -7.86 -3.85 -2.37
C VAL A 255 -6.43 -4.36 -2.33
N GLY A 256 -6.14 -5.30 -1.45
CA GLY A 256 -4.80 -5.88 -1.35
C GLY A 256 -4.84 -7.30 -0.81
N GLY A 257 -3.78 -8.07 -1.12
CA GLY A 257 -3.48 -9.36 -0.52
C GLY A 257 -3.43 -9.27 1.01
N GLY A 258 -3.68 -10.40 1.68
CA GLY A 258 -3.97 -10.47 3.10
C GLY A 258 -2.92 -9.85 4.05
N PHE A 259 -3.45 -9.36 5.17
CA PHE A 259 -2.78 -9.01 6.44
C PHE A 259 -2.12 -7.61 6.54
N SER A 260 -2.76 -6.75 7.34
CA SER A 260 -2.09 -5.66 8.07
C SER A 260 -2.11 -6.05 9.54
N ALA A 261 -0.98 -6.53 10.05
CA ALA A 261 -0.69 -6.47 11.48
C ALA A 261 0.21 -5.27 11.69
N GLU A 262 -0.35 -4.23 12.32
CA GLU A 262 0.44 -3.21 12.98
C GLU A 262 1.45 -3.90 13.91
N ALA A 263 2.71 -3.60 13.68
CA ALA A 263 3.83 -4.12 14.43
C ALA A 263 3.73 -3.76 15.91
N MET A 264 4.02 -4.77 16.77
CA MET A 264 4.39 -4.70 18.18
C MET A 264 3.31 -4.40 19.22
N LEU A 265 2.89 -5.46 19.93
CA LEU A 265 2.49 -5.36 21.35
C LEU A 265 3.65 -5.87 22.25
N ARG A 266 4.34 -4.86 22.82
CA ARG A 266 5.21 -4.82 24.02
C ARG A 266 6.63 -5.42 24.01
N PRO A 267 7.60 -4.72 24.64
CA PRO A 267 8.96 -5.20 24.85
C PRO A 267 9.12 -6.03 26.13
N GLY A 268 9.94 -7.09 26.02
CA GLY A 268 10.74 -7.60 27.14
C GLY A 268 10.19 -8.80 27.89
N VAL A 269 10.52 -10.01 27.42
CA VAL A 269 11.09 -11.10 28.25
C VAL A 269 11.96 -11.96 27.32
N TYR A 270 13.29 -11.84 27.43
CA TYR A 270 14.19 -12.85 26.89
C TYR A 270 14.19 -14.04 27.86
N GLY A 271 13.82 -15.22 27.36
CA GLY A 271 14.00 -16.51 28.02
C GLY A 271 14.65 -17.48 27.04
N ALA A 272 15.79 -18.01 27.43
CA ALA A 272 16.70 -18.82 26.62
C ALA A 272 16.09 -20.16 26.16
N GLY A 273 16.46 -20.55 24.92
CA GLY A 273 16.62 -21.94 24.52
C GLY A 273 15.36 -22.73 24.15
N SER A 274 15.06 -22.79 22.86
CA SER A 274 14.75 -24.08 22.21
C SER A 274 14.97 -23.99 20.70
N GLN A 275 15.71 -24.97 20.20
CA GLN A 275 15.84 -25.29 18.78
C GLN A 275 14.52 -25.89 18.27
N ARG A 276 14.26 -25.71 16.97
CA ARG A 276 13.13 -26.21 16.16
C ARG A 276 11.84 -25.38 16.20
N THR A 277 11.71 -24.49 15.22
CA THR A 277 10.44 -24.08 14.59
C THR A 277 10.77 -23.44 13.24
N GLY A 278 11.35 -24.23 12.34
CA GLY A 278 11.09 -24.06 10.90
C GLY A 278 9.89 -24.94 10.61
N ASP A 279 8.87 -24.38 9.93
CA ASP A 279 7.63 -25.01 9.44
C ASP A 279 6.34 -24.39 10.02
N ILE A 280 6.11 -23.09 9.84
CA ILE A 280 4.75 -22.52 9.73
C ILE A 280 4.83 -21.32 8.76
N MET A 281 4.88 -21.58 7.46
CA MET A 281 4.50 -20.58 6.46
C MET A 281 3.00 -20.72 6.18
N MET A 282 2.33 -19.57 6.25
CA MET A 282 0.89 -19.41 6.12
C MET A 282 0.43 -19.76 4.71
N ASN A 283 -0.53 -20.68 4.60
CA ASN A 283 -1.30 -20.91 3.40
C ASN A 283 -2.73 -20.36 3.62
N ALA A 284 -2.86 -19.03 3.57
CA ALA A 284 -4.15 -18.34 3.70
C ALA A 284 -4.87 -18.15 2.34
N PHE A 285 -4.47 -18.90 1.31
CA PHE A 285 -4.90 -18.69 -0.08
C PHE A 285 -6.20 -19.42 -0.46
N ALA A 286 -6.74 -20.29 0.39
CA ALA A 286 -7.95 -21.06 0.08
C ALA A 286 -9.29 -20.35 0.35
N ALA A 287 -9.31 -19.03 0.62
CA ALA A 287 -10.53 -18.36 1.09
C ALA A 287 -11.48 -17.87 -0.03
N LEU A 288 -11.02 -17.73 -1.28
CA LEU A 288 -11.85 -17.25 -2.38
C LEU A 288 -11.63 -17.93 -3.74
N ASP A 289 -10.64 -18.81 -3.89
CA ASP A 289 -10.45 -19.56 -5.13
C ASP A 289 -11.39 -20.76 -5.21
N LEU A 290 -12.14 -20.86 -6.32
CA LEU A 290 -13.23 -21.82 -6.51
C LEU A 290 -12.74 -23.16 -7.10
N ASP A 291 -11.54 -23.21 -7.68
CA ASP A 291 -11.11 -24.35 -8.52
C ASP A 291 -9.90 -25.14 -7.98
N ALA A 292 -9.35 -24.80 -6.81
CA ALA A 292 -8.16 -25.44 -6.24
C ALA A 292 -8.34 -26.88 -5.67
N PHE A 293 -9.33 -27.66 -6.12
CA PHE A 293 -9.60 -29.02 -5.62
C PHE A 293 -9.98 -30.06 -6.70
N THR A 294 -9.44 -29.94 -7.91
CA THR A 294 -9.45 -31.05 -8.88
C THR A 294 -8.02 -31.46 -9.19
N GLU A 295 -7.64 -32.66 -8.75
CA GLU A 295 -6.34 -33.29 -9.00
C GLU A 295 -6.18 -33.79 -10.45
N ASP A 296 -4.91 -33.85 -10.85
CA ASP A 296 -4.22 -34.85 -11.70
C ASP A 296 -4.01 -34.65 -13.23
N GLU A 297 -2.71 -34.89 -13.54
CA GLU A 297 -2.08 -35.48 -14.74
C GLU A 297 -1.50 -34.59 -15.88
N ASP A 298 -0.16 -34.68 -15.96
CA ASP A 298 0.69 -34.89 -17.15
C ASP A 298 1.74 -33.82 -17.52
N ASN A 299 2.99 -34.17 -17.20
CA ASN A 299 4.13 -34.34 -18.11
C ASN A 299 4.17 -33.44 -19.37
N ASP A 300 5.23 -32.64 -19.51
CA ASP A 300 6.33 -33.01 -20.40
C ASP A 300 7.47 -31.98 -20.31
N GLU A 301 8.68 -32.54 -20.37
CA GLU A 301 9.97 -31.88 -20.55
C GLU A 301 10.02 -31.24 -21.93
N ASP A 302 10.67 -30.09 -22.09
CA ASP A 302 11.46 -29.82 -23.30
C ASP A 302 12.51 -28.73 -23.03
N GLU A 303 13.72 -29.09 -23.45
CA GLU A 303 14.93 -28.28 -23.65
C GLU A 303 14.67 -27.21 -24.74
N ASP A 304 15.44 -26.12 -24.78
CA ASP A 304 16.33 -25.79 -25.92
C ASP A 304 16.89 -24.34 -25.86
N ASP A 305 17.91 -24.16 -26.68
CA ASP A 305 19.07 -23.28 -26.67
C ASP A 305 18.90 -21.78 -27.03
N GLY A 306 19.93 -21.00 -26.63
CA GLY A 306 20.75 -20.18 -27.54
C GLY A 306 20.17 -18.90 -28.15
N ASP A 307 20.74 -17.73 -27.81
CA ASP A 307 21.72 -17.03 -28.66
C ASP A 307 21.94 -15.58 -28.21
N ASP A 308 23.21 -15.21 -28.09
CA ASP A 308 23.73 -13.88 -27.78
C ASP A 308 23.86 -13.06 -29.09
N GLU A 309 23.29 -11.84 -29.14
CA GLU A 309 23.57 -10.85 -30.18
C GLU A 309 24.33 -9.65 -29.60
N ASP A 310 25.56 -9.46 -30.09
CA ASP A 310 26.44 -8.33 -29.82
C ASP A 310 26.02 -7.08 -30.63
N ASP A 311 25.57 -6.02 -29.96
CA ASP A 311 25.27 -4.72 -30.58
C ASP A 311 26.37 -3.69 -30.29
N GLU A 312 27.26 -3.47 -31.27
CA GLU A 312 28.33 -2.46 -31.22
C GLU A 312 27.81 -1.06 -31.60
N GLY A 313 27.37 -0.31 -30.59
CA GLY A 313 26.95 1.09 -30.72
C GLY A 313 28.11 2.08 -30.92
N LYS A 314 28.22 2.63 -32.14
CA LYS A 314 29.06 3.79 -32.51
C LYS A 314 28.74 5.04 -31.67
N VAL A 315 29.74 5.56 -30.95
CA VAL A 315 29.68 6.89 -30.32
C VAL A 315 30.21 7.96 -31.29
N SER A 316 29.34 8.86 -31.73
CA SER A 316 29.72 10.03 -32.54
C SER A 316 29.84 11.27 -31.65
N GLY A 317 31.01 11.91 -31.68
CA GLY A 317 31.29 13.15 -30.94
C GLY A 317 30.87 14.37 -31.75
N SER A 318 30.09 15.27 -31.14
CA SER A 318 29.76 16.57 -31.72
C SER A 318 30.01 17.73 -30.73
N GLY A 319 30.87 18.65 -31.20
CA GLY A 319 30.78 20.11 -31.14
C GLY A 319 30.34 20.80 -29.85
N GLY A 320 31.26 21.55 -29.23
CA GLY A 320 31.04 22.32 -28.01
C GLY A 320 30.19 23.57 -28.21
N GLY A 321 28.96 23.53 -27.73
CA GLY A 321 28.24 24.70 -27.21
C GLY A 321 28.27 24.62 -25.68
N GLY A 322 28.57 25.72 -25.00
CA GLY A 322 28.66 25.81 -23.52
C GLY A 322 27.33 25.61 -22.76
N GLY A 323 26.45 24.73 -23.25
CA GLY A 323 25.28 24.27 -22.53
C GLY A 323 25.71 23.35 -21.40
N THR A 324 25.15 23.55 -20.21
CA THR A 324 25.27 22.58 -19.12
C THR A 324 24.72 21.25 -19.60
N ALA A 325 25.55 20.20 -19.62
CA ALA A 325 25.09 18.85 -19.97
C ALA A 325 23.85 18.49 -19.14
N PRO A 326 22.81 17.90 -19.75
CA PRO A 326 21.58 17.55 -19.05
C PRO A 326 21.85 16.60 -17.88
N LEU A 327 21.08 16.76 -16.79
CA LEU A 327 21.17 15.88 -15.62
C LEU A 327 20.64 14.50 -16.02
N ARG A 328 21.52 13.53 -16.30
CA ARG A 328 21.11 12.14 -16.55
C ARG A 328 21.13 11.34 -15.25
N VAL A 329 20.00 10.74 -14.90
CA VAL A 329 19.79 9.99 -13.67
C VAL A 329 19.41 8.55 -14.00
N LEU A 330 20.15 7.59 -13.46
CA LEU A 330 19.74 6.19 -13.41
C LEU A 330 19.00 5.95 -12.10
N MET A 331 17.79 5.40 -12.16
CA MET A 331 16.95 5.16 -11.00
C MET A 331 16.67 3.67 -10.85
N ILE A 332 17.06 3.08 -9.72
CA ILE A 332 16.97 1.65 -9.46
C ILE A 332 15.75 1.38 -8.57
N ALA A 333 14.84 0.57 -9.09
CA ALA A 333 13.57 0.17 -8.48
C ALA A 333 13.49 -1.36 -8.28
N GLY A 334 12.35 -1.88 -7.81
CA GLY A 334 12.12 -3.33 -7.59
C GLY A 334 12.67 -3.86 -6.25
N LEU A 335 13.23 -2.99 -5.41
CA LEU A 335 13.72 -3.35 -4.08
C LEU A 335 12.66 -3.10 -2.98
N HIS A 336 11.62 -2.33 -3.29
CA HIS A 336 10.61 -1.92 -2.34
C HIS A 336 9.59 -3.04 -2.06
N MET A 337 8.77 -2.87 -1.01
CA MET A 337 7.73 -3.81 -0.60
C MET A 337 6.61 -4.05 -1.64
N PHE A 338 6.53 -3.24 -2.69
CA PHE A 338 5.45 -3.34 -3.69
C PHE A 338 5.66 -4.48 -4.70
N GLY A 339 6.73 -5.26 -4.56
CA GLY A 339 7.02 -6.43 -5.39
C GLY A 339 8.15 -6.17 -6.39
N PRO A 340 8.79 -7.24 -6.90
CA PRO A 340 9.92 -7.13 -7.83
C PRO A 340 9.54 -6.54 -9.19
N ASP A 341 8.26 -6.54 -9.54
CA ASP A 341 7.74 -6.07 -10.83
C ASP A 341 6.97 -4.74 -10.74
N ALA A 342 6.88 -4.12 -9.55
CA ALA A 342 6.21 -2.84 -9.38
C ALA A 342 6.92 -1.74 -10.17
N GLY A 343 6.28 -1.29 -11.25
CA GLY A 343 6.80 -0.23 -12.10
C GLY A 343 6.53 1.17 -11.53
N GLU A 344 6.83 2.19 -12.32
CA GLU A 344 6.59 3.60 -11.95
C GLU A 344 5.10 3.91 -11.69
N GLY A 345 4.16 3.12 -12.20
CA GLY A 345 2.73 3.26 -11.91
C GLY A 345 2.28 2.63 -10.59
N ASP A 346 3.08 1.72 -10.03
CA ASP A 346 2.68 0.85 -8.93
C ASP A 346 3.39 1.17 -7.61
N ASP A 347 4.59 1.75 -7.67
CA ASP A 347 5.37 2.20 -6.51
C ASP A 347 5.28 3.73 -6.34
N PRO A 348 4.49 4.23 -5.38
CA PRO A 348 4.30 5.67 -5.17
C PRO A 348 5.58 6.44 -4.85
N LEU A 349 6.55 5.80 -4.17
CA LEU A 349 7.84 6.42 -3.86
C LEU A 349 8.67 6.59 -5.14
N LEU A 350 8.68 5.56 -5.99
CA LEU A 350 9.32 5.62 -7.30
C LEU A 350 8.69 6.72 -8.15
N THR A 351 7.35 6.75 -8.27
CA THR A 351 6.63 7.79 -9.01
C THR A 351 6.96 9.19 -8.49
N ALA A 352 6.88 9.40 -7.17
CA ALA A 352 7.07 10.71 -6.57
C ALA A 352 8.52 11.21 -6.75
N THR A 353 9.50 10.33 -6.55
CA THR A 353 10.92 10.68 -6.70
C THR A 353 11.28 10.93 -8.16
N ALA A 354 10.80 10.09 -9.09
CA ALA A 354 11.00 10.28 -10.53
C ALA A 354 10.36 11.58 -11.01
N ALA A 355 9.12 11.87 -10.60
CA ALA A 355 8.43 13.12 -10.92
C ALA A 355 9.18 14.36 -10.39
N ALA A 356 9.67 14.33 -9.14
CA ALA A 356 10.44 15.42 -8.57
C ALA A 356 11.76 15.66 -9.32
N LEU A 357 12.45 14.59 -9.74
CA LEU A 357 13.67 14.68 -10.53
C LEU A 357 13.39 15.16 -11.96
N ARG A 358 12.32 14.72 -12.63
CA ARG A 358 11.95 15.21 -13.97
C ARG A 358 11.46 16.66 -13.97
N GLY A 359 10.81 17.10 -12.89
CA GLY A 359 10.42 18.50 -12.70
C GLY A 359 11.61 19.46 -12.52
N SER A 360 12.79 18.90 -12.25
CA SER A 360 14.06 19.61 -12.16
C SER A 360 14.61 19.88 -13.57
N VAL A 361 14.91 21.16 -13.87
CA VAL A 361 15.27 21.63 -15.23
C VAL A 361 16.36 20.77 -15.88
N GLY A 362 16.04 20.18 -17.04
CA GLY A 362 16.98 19.44 -17.87
C GLY A 362 17.34 18.04 -17.36
N ALA A 363 16.53 17.46 -16.47
CA ALA A 363 16.75 16.09 -15.99
C ALA A 363 16.14 15.03 -16.92
N HIS A 364 16.90 13.98 -17.21
CA HIS A 364 16.46 12.75 -17.84
C HIS A 364 16.57 11.62 -16.83
N VAL A 365 15.47 10.88 -16.60
CA VAL A 365 15.41 9.80 -15.61
C VAL A 365 15.13 8.49 -16.32
N ASP A 366 16.12 7.59 -16.28
CA ASP A 366 16.03 6.22 -16.77
C ASP A 366 15.78 5.29 -15.59
N ILE A 367 14.75 4.45 -15.67
CA ILE A 367 14.40 3.51 -14.59
C ILE A 367 14.91 2.12 -14.95
N ALA A 368 15.65 1.50 -14.04
CA ALA A 368 16.10 0.12 -14.13
C ALA A 368 15.46 -0.70 -13.01
N MET A 369 14.74 -1.74 -13.39
CA MET A 369 14.12 -2.67 -12.44
C MET A 369 15.14 -3.68 -11.96
N TYR A 370 15.28 -3.81 -10.64
CA TYR A 370 16.07 -4.86 -10.02
C TYR A 370 15.15 -5.92 -9.43
N ARG A 371 15.01 -7.04 -10.14
CA ARG A 371 14.24 -8.19 -9.68
C ARG A 371 15.01 -8.96 -8.61
N LYS A 372 14.39 -9.16 -7.44
CA LYS A 372 14.96 -9.99 -6.37
C LYS A 372 14.83 -11.47 -6.75
N GLY A 373 15.95 -12.15 -7.02
CA GLY A 373 15.96 -13.58 -7.29
C GLY A 373 17.17 -14.32 -6.71
N ASN A 374 17.09 -15.65 -6.64
CA ASN A 374 18.23 -16.49 -6.30
C ASN A 374 19.25 -16.41 -7.47
N GLY A 375 20.40 -15.76 -7.24
CA GLY A 375 21.45 -15.65 -8.26
C GLY A 375 21.59 -14.28 -8.92
N ASN A 376 21.50 -13.19 -8.15
CA ASN A 376 21.52 -11.81 -8.63
C ASN A 376 22.80 -11.31 -9.36
N GLN A 377 23.80 -12.16 -9.65
CA GLN A 377 25.02 -11.69 -10.32
C GLN A 377 24.78 -11.14 -11.75
N PRO A 378 23.99 -11.78 -12.62
CA PRO A 378 23.69 -11.23 -13.95
C PRO A 378 23.01 -9.86 -13.85
N ALA A 379 21.96 -9.73 -13.02
CA ALA A 379 21.28 -8.46 -12.79
C ALA A 379 22.24 -7.36 -12.27
N GLN A 380 23.15 -7.72 -11.36
CA GLN A 380 24.20 -6.80 -10.90
C GLN A 380 25.16 -6.39 -12.01
N ARG A 381 25.54 -7.30 -12.94
CA ARG A 381 26.40 -6.98 -14.08
C ARG A 381 25.68 -6.06 -15.07
N THR A 382 24.41 -6.33 -15.38
CA THR A 382 23.59 -5.49 -16.26
C THR A 382 23.48 -4.07 -15.69
N LEU A 383 23.15 -3.95 -14.39
CA LEU A 383 23.12 -2.64 -13.73
C LEU A 383 24.48 -1.94 -13.74
N ALA A 384 25.57 -2.68 -13.46
CA ALA A 384 26.92 -2.14 -13.48
C ALA A 384 27.29 -1.62 -14.88
N GLN A 385 27.01 -2.40 -15.92
CA GLN A 385 27.24 -2.02 -17.31
C GLN A 385 26.42 -0.77 -17.67
N GLN A 386 25.13 -0.77 -17.35
CA GLN A 386 24.24 0.38 -17.60
C GLN A 386 24.75 1.64 -16.89
N LEU A 387 25.12 1.56 -15.61
CA LEU A 387 25.67 2.70 -14.87
C LEU A 387 26.94 3.26 -15.53
N MET A 388 27.85 2.37 -15.95
CA MET A 388 29.16 2.76 -16.48
C MET A 388 29.10 3.25 -17.94
N SER A 389 28.21 2.69 -18.77
CA SER A 389 28.09 3.07 -20.19
C SER A 389 27.07 4.17 -20.45
N GLY A 390 26.09 4.34 -19.57
CA GLY A 390 24.94 5.21 -19.81
C GLY A 390 25.20 6.71 -19.65
N GLY A 391 26.42 7.13 -19.29
CA GLY A 391 26.75 8.55 -19.12
C GLY A 391 25.95 9.24 -18.02
N TYR A 392 25.50 8.47 -17.01
CA TYR A 392 24.74 8.99 -15.88
C TYR A 392 25.61 9.86 -14.98
N THR A 393 25.01 10.95 -14.50
CA THR A 393 25.63 11.87 -13.54
C THR A 393 25.13 11.67 -12.12
N ALA A 394 23.93 11.08 -11.98
CA ALA A 394 23.37 10.65 -10.72
C ALA A 394 22.82 9.22 -10.82
N CYS A 395 22.85 8.48 -9.71
CA CYS A 395 22.21 7.19 -9.53
C CYS A 395 21.33 7.27 -8.29
N VAL A 396 20.05 6.94 -8.41
CA VAL A 396 19.08 6.94 -7.32
C VAL A 396 18.67 5.51 -7.04
N VAL A 397 18.65 5.14 -5.76
CA VAL A 397 18.41 3.78 -5.34
C VAL A 397 17.35 3.79 -4.26
N LEU A 398 16.20 3.18 -4.51
CA LEU A 398 15.05 3.24 -3.61
C LEU A 398 14.74 1.91 -2.94
N GLY A 399 14.36 1.96 -1.66
CA GLY A 399 13.68 0.85 -0.97
C GLY A 399 14.62 -0.22 -0.41
N LEU A 400 15.90 0.10 -0.25
CA LEU A 400 16.89 -0.81 0.30
C LEU A 400 16.52 -1.29 1.71
N GLY A 401 16.35 -2.59 1.88
CA GLY A 401 16.07 -3.19 3.19
C GLY A 401 14.62 -3.04 3.66
N SER A 402 13.69 -2.71 2.75
CA SER A 402 12.26 -2.76 3.04
C SER A 402 11.70 -4.18 2.86
N GLY A 403 10.71 -4.58 3.66
CA GLY A 403 10.03 -5.88 3.54
C GLY A 403 10.75 -7.06 4.20
N SER A 404 10.64 -8.26 3.65
CA SER A 404 11.27 -9.49 4.20
C SER A 404 12.81 -9.40 4.33
N ASP A 405 13.41 -8.37 3.73
CA ASP A 405 14.81 -7.95 3.85
C ASP A 405 15.17 -7.33 5.22
N PHE A 406 14.29 -7.41 6.23
CA PHE A 406 14.67 -7.13 7.61
C PHE A 406 15.61 -8.20 8.21
N LYS A 407 15.74 -9.37 7.55
CA LYS A 407 16.52 -10.52 8.05
C LYS A 407 17.59 -11.08 7.11
N PRO A 408 18.19 -10.35 6.15
CA PRO A 408 19.26 -10.92 5.36
C PRO A 408 20.39 -11.28 6.31
N ARG A 409 20.98 -12.46 6.09
CA ARG A 409 22.13 -12.94 6.87
C ARG A 409 23.34 -11.99 6.74
N ARG A 410 23.32 -11.08 5.77
CA ARG A 410 24.32 -10.04 5.53
C ARG A 410 23.66 -8.67 5.38
N PRO A 411 24.14 -7.63 6.08
CA PRO A 411 23.53 -6.29 6.04
C PRO A 411 23.48 -5.61 4.66
N THR A 412 24.29 -6.07 3.70
CA THR A 412 24.41 -5.47 2.37
C THR A 412 23.70 -6.23 1.25
N ASP A 413 22.98 -7.32 1.55
CA ASP A 413 22.17 -8.03 0.56
C ASP A 413 21.03 -7.12 0.04
N PRO A 414 20.73 -7.07 -1.28
CA PRO A 414 21.19 -7.96 -2.35
C PRO A 414 22.55 -7.58 -2.98
N TRP A 415 23.21 -6.54 -2.49
CA TRP A 415 24.45 -6.00 -3.06
C TRP A 415 25.64 -6.20 -2.13
N GLY A 416 25.94 -7.45 -1.80
CA GLY A 416 27.19 -7.77 -1.13
C GLY A 416 28.42 -7.45 -1.99
N ASN A 417 29.46 -8.28 -1.88
CA ASN A 417 30.60 -8.19 -2.79
C ASN A 417 30.16 -8.62 -4.20
N GLY A 418 30.45 -7.82 -5.22
CA GLY A 418 30.10 -8.14 -6.61
C GLY A 418 30.32 -6.99 -7.59
N PRO A 419 30.10 -7.22 -8.89
CA PRO A 419 30.35 -6.25 -9.96
C PRO A 419 29.63 -4.91 -9.75
N TRP A 420 28.40 -4.95 -9.21
CA TRP A 420 27.64 -3.75 -8.89
C TRP A 420 28.33 -2.87 -7.85
N ARG A 421 28.84 -3.46 -6.75
CA ARG A 421 29.57 -2.73 -5.72
C ARG A 421 30.80 -2.03 -6.30
N ASP A 422 31.59 -2.76 -7.08
CA ASP A 422 32.86 -2.23 -7.61
C ASP A 422 32.60 -1.10 -8.62
N ALA A 423 31.63 -1.30 -9.53
CA ALA A 423 31.22 -0.27 -10.48
C ALA A 423 30.65 0.97 -9.77
N LEU A 424 29.71 0.79 -8.83
CA LEU A 424 29.09 1.89 -8.11
C LEU A 424 30.11 2.69 -7.28
N THR A 425 30.99 2.00 -6.55
CA THR A 425 32.00 2.67 -5.72
C THR A 425 33.04 3.41 -6.55
N GLY A 426 33.52 2.80 -7.64
CA GLY A 426 34.41 3.44 -8.59
C GLY A 426 33.77 4.67 -9.25
N TRP A 427 32.53 4.52 -9.72
CA TRP A 427 31.77 5.58 -10.37
C TRP A 427 31.54 6.79 -9.45
N VAL A 428 31.09 6.56 -8.20
CA VAL A 428 30.95 7.65 -7.21
C VAL A 428 32.29 8.31 -6.93
N ARG A 429 33.35 7.54 -6.65
CA ARG A 429 34.69 8.10 -6.38
C ARG A 429 35.23 8.94 -7.53
N ASN A 430 34.80 8.68 -8.76
CA ASN A 430 35.18 9.41 -9.96
C ASN A 430 34.25 10.58 -10.34
N GLY A 431 33.32 10.97 -9.46
CA GLY A 431 32.48 12.16 -9.67
C GLY A 431 30.98 11.91 -9.74
N GLY A 432 30.54 10.65 -9.70
CA GLY A 432 29.13 10.30 -9.66
C GLY A 432 28.45 10.73 -8.35
N VAL A 433 27.14 11.00 -8.44
CA VAL A 433 26.28 11.29 -7.27
C VAL A 433 25.34 10.13 -7.01
N LEU A 434 25.49 9.46 -5.87
CA LEU A 434 24.58 8.40 -5.44
C LEU A 434 23.55 8.95 -4.44
N VAL A 435 22.27 8.69 -4.67
CA VAL A 435 21.17 8.94 -3.73
C VAL A 435 20.59 7.60 -3.30
N VAL A 436 20.46 7.39 -2.00
CA VAL A 436 19.97 6.14 -1.43
C VAL A 436 18.78 6.41 -0.51
N HIS A 437 17.72 5.65 -0.71
CA HIS A 437 16.59 5.53 0.20
C HIS A 437 16.46 4.09 0.69
N GLY A 438 16.14 3.95 1.96
CA GLY A 438 15.85 2.67 2.58
C GLY A 438 16.13 2.68 4.07
N GLU A 439 16.30 1.48 4.60
CA GLU A 439 16.41 1.21 6.02
C GLU A 439 17.85 0.79 6.40
N ARG A 440 18.00 -0.18 7.30
CA ARG A 440 19.29 -0.65 7.81
C ARG A 440 20.24 -1.09 6.70
N ALA A 441 19.72 -1.69 5.63
CA ALA A 441 20.52 -2.10 4.47
C ALA A 441 21.13 -0.89 3.75
N ALA A 442 20.38 0.22 3.62
CA ALA A 442 20.91 1.45 3.04
C ALA A 442 22.09 1.99 3.87
N ALA A 443 21.94 2.06 5.20
CA ALA A 443 23.02 2.51 6.08
C ALA A 443 24.24 1.57 6.02
N ALA A 444 24.01 0.25 5.96
CA ALA A 444 25.07 -0.74 5.84
C ALA A 444 25.84 -0.61 4.51
N VAL A 445 25.13 -0.46 3.38
CA VAL A 445 25.74 -0.20 2.07
C VAL A 445 26.58 1.07 2.14
N LEU A 446 26.05 2.17 2.66
CA LEU A 446 26.76 3.45 2.75
C LEU A 446 28.04 3.36 3.59
N ARG A 447 27.98 2.64 4.72
CA ARG A 447 29.14 2.38 5.57
C ARG A 447 30.17 1.46 4.90
N GLU A 448 29.74 0.31 4.40
CA GLU A 448 30.66 -0.71 3.86
C GLU A 448 31.26 -0.31 2.52
N PHE A 449 30.53 0.41 1.67
CA PHE A 449 30.99 0.77 0.32
C PHE A 449 31.84 2.04 0.35
N PHE A 450 31.48 2.99 1.20
CA PHE A 450 32.06 4.34 1.17
C PHE A 450 32.80 4.73 2.45
N GLY A 451 32.81 3.86 3.48
CA GLY A 451 33.53 4.12 4.73
C GLY A 451 32.87 5.19 5.60
N LEU A 452 31.57 5.47 5.39
CA LEU A 452 30.85 6.45 6.19
C LEU A 452 30.58 5.91 7.59
N SER A 453 30.62 6.77 8.61
CA SER A 453 30.26 6.41 10.00
C SER A 453 28.75 6.23 10.22
N TRP A 454 27.95 6.40 9.17
CA TRP A 454 26.50 6.40 9.24
C TRP A 454 25.99 5.03 9.69
N ALA A 455 25.03 5.05 10.63
CA ALA A 455 24.43 3.85 11.17
C ALA A 455 22.92 4.04 11.35
N MET A 456 22.19 2.95 11.52
CA MET A 456 20.80 2.97 11.98
C MET A 456 20.73 2.10 13.23
N GLU A 457 20.97 2.73 14.37
CA GLU A 457 21.02 2.08 15.68
C GLU A 457 19.87 2.55 16.56
N GLY A 458 19.44 1.68 17.47
CA GLY A 458 18.37 1.98 18.42
C GLY A 458 17.03 2.22 17.74
N ASP A 459 16.38 3.30 18.13
CA ASP A 459 15.06 3.69 17.66
C ASP A 459 15.16 4.64 16.46
N PHE A 460 15.47 4.05 15.31
CA PHE A 460 15.74 4.79 14.07
C PHE A 460 14.50 5.02 13.21
N TYR A 461 13.30 4.55 13.59
CA TYR A 461 12.11 4.66 12.74
C TYR A 461 10.96 5.38 13.46
N ARG A 462 10.84 6.70 13.25
CA ARG A 462 9.84 7.53 13.91
C ARG A 462 9.39 8.67 13.00
N ARG A 463 8.21 9.22 13.31
CA ARG A 463 7.82 10.54 12.84
C ARG A 463 8.23 11.58 13.87
N THR A 464 8.99 12.59 13.44
CA THR A 464 9.53 13.64 14.31
C THR A 464 9.84 14.91 13.52
N ASP A 465 10.19 15.98 14.22
CA ASP A 465 10.62 17.24 13.62
C ASP A 465 12.10 17.16 13.23
N HIS A 466 12.41 17.64 12.02
CA HIS A 466 13.76 17.77 11.51
C HIS A 466 14.04 19.20 11.11
N LYS A 467 15.24 19.69 11.42
CA LYS A 467 15.70 21.03 11.00
C LYS A 467 16.80 20.93 9.96
N LEU A 468 16.74 21.84 9.01
CA LEU A 468 17.78 22.05 8.02
C LEU A 468 19.05 22.55 8.71
N ASN A 469 20.16 21.87 8.44
CA ASN A 469 21.47 22.34 8.82
C ASN A 469 21.97 23.38 7.82
N GLN A 470 21.61 24.65 8.06
CA GLN A 470 22.02 25.76 7.18
C GLN A 470 23.54 25.91 7.03
N ALA A 471 24.32 25.40 7.99
CA ALA A 471 25.78 25.44 7.96
C ALA A 471 26.40 24.28 7.13
N ASN A 472 25.60 23.39 6.55
CA ASN A 472 26.13 22.27 5.78
C ASN A 472 26.84 22.78 4.50
N PRO A 473 28.13 22.46 4.31
CA PRO A 473 28.93 22.99 3.20
C PRO A 473 28.50 22.49 1.81
N LEU A 474 27.68 21.43 1.73
CA LEU A 474 27.17 20.89 0.47
C LEU A 474 25.94 21.65 -0.05
N LEU A 475 25.24 22.38 0.81
CA LEU A 475 24.06 23.17 0.42
C LEU A 475 24.46 24.42 -0.38
N GLY A 476 25.41 25.20 0.14
CA GLY A 476 25.71 26.52 -0.42
C GLY A 476 24.47 27.41 -0.46
N ASP A 477 24.16 27.99 -1.63
CA ASP A 477 22.97 28.83 -1.85
C ASP A 477 21.64 28.07 -1.64
N LEU A 478 21.64 26.75 -1.81
CA LEU A 478 20.46 25.91 -1.63
C LEU A 478 19.91 25.97 -0.19
N ALA A 479 20.75 26.28 0.80
CA ALA A 479 20.34 26.41 2.20
C ALA A 479 19.24 27.47 2.42
N THR A 480 19.14 28.46 1.53
CA THR A 480 18.13 29.54 1.61
C THR A 480 16.82 29.20 0.89
N ARG A 481 16.81 28.14 0.09
CA ARG A 481 15.67 27.75 -0.76
C ARG A 481 14.93 26.54 -0.23
N LEU A 482 15.61 25.70 0.56
CA LEU A 482 15.00 24.53 1.16
C LEU A 482 14.16 24.91 2.39
N PRO A 483 13.12 24.13 2.72
CA PRO A 483 12.36 24.31 3.96
C PRO A 483 13.30 24.28 5.18
N ASN A 484 13.17 25.25 6.08
CA ASN A 484 14.02 25.30 7.29
C ASN A 484 13.77 24.12 8.24
N ASP A 485 12.59 23.54 8.18
CA ASP A 485 12.18 22.39 8.96
C ASP A 485 11.03 21.66 8.27
N TYR A 486 10.86 20.39 8.66
CA TYR A 486 9.68 19.60 8.32
C TYR A 486 9.45 18.50 9.36
N ASN A 487 8.24 17.95 9.36
CA ASN A 487 7.86 16.79 10.16
C ASN A 487 7.56 15.61 9.24
N VAL A 488 8.38 14.56 9.31
CA VAL A 488 8.26 13.38 8.42
C VAL A 488 8.43 12.10 9.20
N LYS A 489 7.89 10.99 8.68
CA LYS A 489 8.16 9.65 9.21
C LYS A 489 9.39 9.10 8.50
N ALA A 490 10.50 8.93 9.22
CA ALA A 490 11.75 8.56 8.59
C ALA A 490 12.50 7.43 9.30
N CYS A 491 13.23 6.64 8.51
CA CYS A 491 14.38 5.86 8.92
C CYS A 491 15.58 6.80 9.10
N MET A 492 15.92 7.15 10.33
CA MET A 492 16.94 8.13 10.67
C MET A 492 18.31 7.48 10.85
N LEU A 493 19.34 8.14 10.32
CA LEU A 493 20.73 7.78 10.59
C LEU A 493 21.21 8.32 11.94
N SER A 494 21.94 7.50 12.68
CA SER A 494 22.80 7.89 13.80
C SER A 494 24.26 8.03 13.33
N ASN A 495 25.11 8.61 14.18
CA ASN A 495 26.56 8.78 13.93
C ASN A 495 26.93 9.54 12.64
N VAL A 496 26.02 10.39 12.13
CA VAL A 496 26.30 11.29 11.00
C VAL A 496 27.12 12.48 11.51
N PRO A 497 28.32 12.78 10.96
CA PRO A 497 29.08 13.98 11.29
C PRO A 497 28.26 15.25 11.06
N ALA A 498 28.44 16.27 11.91
CA ALA A 498 27.63 17.50 11.84
C ALA A 498 27.67 18.17 10.45
N GLY A 499 28.82 18.17 9.78
CA GLY A 499 28.98 18.72 8.42
C GLY A 499 28.32 17.90 7.30
N GLU A 500 27.79 16.71 7.60
CA GLU A 500 27.13 15.81 6.65
C GLU A 500 25.61 15.75 6.87
N ARG A 501 25.10 16.26 7.99
CA ARG A 501 23.66 16.33 8.28
C ARG A 501 23.02 17.38 7.39
N ILE A 502 21.98 17.01 6.64
CA ILE A 502 21.14 17.96 5.89
C ILE A 502 19.90 18.28 6.71
N TYR A 503 19.12 17.27 7.07
CA TYR A 503 17.98 17.39 7.99
C TYR A 503 18.15 16.46 9.17
N ALA A 504 18.22 17.03 10.38
CA ALA A 504 18.40 16.27 11.62
C ALA A 504 17.48 16.77 12.74
N THR A 505 17.19 15.90 13.70
CA THR A 505 16.37 16.24 14.86
C THR A 505 17.03 17.35 15.69
N PRO A 506 16.31 18.43 16.01
CA PRO A 506 16.82 19.46 16.90
C PRO A 506 16.86 18.96 18.36
N PRO A 507 17.60 19.64 19.26
CA PRO A 507 17.47 19.40 20.69
C PRO A 507 16.02 19.51 21.16
N GLY A 508 15.56 18.51 21.93
CA GLY A 508 14.19 18.46 22.45
C GLY A 508 13.14 17.96 21.46
N ALA A 509 13.54 17.40 20.31
CA ALA A 509 12.62 16.74 19.40
C ALA A 509 11.82 15.63 20.11
N ARG A 510 10.57 15.44 19.68
CA ARG A 510 9.67 14.42 20.24
C ARG A 510 8.97 13.66 19.11
N THR A 511 8.59 12.41 19.37
CA THR A 511 7.82 11.62 18.42
C THR A 511 6.45 12.24 18.20
N HIS A 512 5.98 12.18 16.96
CA HIS A 512 4.61 12.53 16.58
C HIS A 512 3.92 11.26 16.11
N SER A 513 2.83 10.88 16.77
CA SER A 513 2.04 9.72 16.36
C SER A 513 0.56 10.03 16.47
N LEU A 514 -0.23 9.44 15.58
CA LEU A 514 -1.69 9.43 15.70
C LEU A 514 -2.15 8.56 16.88
N VAL A 515 -1.29 7.64 17.33
CA VAL A 515 -1.51 6.78 18.48
C VAL A 515 -0.97 7.49 19.72
N PRO A 516 -1.81 7.94 20.67
CA PRO A 516 -1.39 8.85 21.74
C PRO A 516 -0.23 8.33 22.61
N PHE A 517 -0.18 7.02 22.88
CA PHE A 517 0.89 6.43 23.70
C PHE A 517 2.23 6.29 22.95
N MET A 518 2.25 6.48 21.63
CA MET A 518 3.48 6.50 20.81
C MET A 518 3.94 7.94 20.50
N ALA A 519 3.18 8.96 20.92
CA ALA A 519 3.49 10.36 20.70
C ALA A 519 4.17 10.96 21.94
N GLY A 520 5.00 11.99 21.73
CA GLY A 520 5.66 12.72 22.81
C GLY A 520 6.85 11.98 23.42
N GLU A 521 7.29 10.84 22.90
CA GLU A 521 8.54 10.23 23.33
C GLU A 521 9.73 11.11 22.92
N PRO A 522 10.74 11.31 23.77
CA PRO A 522 11.91 12.08 23.38
C PRO A 522 12.66 11.38 22.24
N VAL A 523 13.16 12.17 21.28
CA VAL A 523 14.04 11.68 20.22
C VAL A 523 15.40 12.32 20.38
N ASP A 524 16.45 11.52 20.32
CA ASP A 524 17.82 12.01 20.44
C ASP A 524 18.12 13.09 19.40
N ALA A 525 18.87 14.12 19.81
CA ALA A 525 19.26 15.20 18.92
C ALA A 525 20.31 14.72 17.91
N GLY A 526 20.21 15.19 16.66
CA GLY A 526 21.14 14.82 15.60
C GLY A 526 20.81 13.52 14.87
N MET A 527 19.69 12.87 15.18
CA MET A 527 19.13 11.78 14.37
C MET A 527 18.74 12.34 13.00
N THR A 528 19.28 11.76 11.94
CA THR A 528 19.37 12.44 10.64
C THR A 528 18.46 11.76 9.62
N ALA A 529 17.38 12.43 9.22
CA ALA A 529 16.47 11.95 8.17
C ALA A 529 17.03 12.15 6.76
N MET A 530 17.96 13.10 6.58
CA MET A 530 18.64 13.33 5.31
C MET A 530 20.10 13.70 5.56
N ALA A 531 21.02 13.00 4.90
CA ALA A 531 22.46 13.21 5.02
C ALA A 531 23.11 13.27 3.64
N ALA A 532 24.23 13.98 3.52
CA ALA A 532 25.06 13.95 2.34
C ALA A 532 26.54 14.07 2.71
N ALA A 533 27.39 13.29 2.03
CA ALA A 533 28.83 13.29 2.23
C ALA A 533 29.57 13.31 0.90
N ARG A 534 30.81 13.80 0.91
CA ARG A 534 31.72 13.69 -0.24
C ARG A 534 32.44 12.36 -0.19
N VAL A 535 32.60 11.73 -1.34
CA VAL A 535 33.34 10.48 -1.49
C VAL A 535 34.20 10.57 -2.75
N GLY A 536 35.52 10.74 -2.56
CA GLY A 536 36.43 11.01 -3.68
C GLY A 536 36.04 12.29 -4.43
N GLY A 537 35.90 12.18 -5.75
CA GLY A 537 35.40 13.24 -6.62
C GLY A 537 33.88 13.43 -6.58
N GLY A 538 33.12 12.43 -6.12
CA GLY A 538 31.66 12.42 -6.12
C GLY A 538 31.03 12.73 -4.76
N ALA A 539 29.77 12.31 -4.62
CA ALA A 539 29.00 12.47 -3.41
C ALA A 539 28.01 11.32 -3.21
N VAL A 540 27.65 11.08 -1.96
CA VAL A 540 26.58 10.19 -1.55
C VAL A 540 25.55 10.97 -0.74
N MET A 541 24.28 10.65 -0.94
CA MET A 541 23.15 11.24 -0.25
C MET A 541 22.24 10.11 0.25
N PHE A 542 21.72 10.28 1.46
CA PHE A 542 20.69 9.43 2.04
C PHE A 542 19.44 10.26 2.36
N PHE A 543 18.26 9.68 2.14
CA PHE A 543 17.02 10.16 2.74
C PHE A 543 16.20 8.98 3.26
N GLY A 544 15.60 9.14 4.44
CA GLY A 544 14.89 8.06 5.12
C GLY A 544 13.37 8.20 5.15
N ASP A 545 12.82 9.22 4.50
CA ASP A 545 11.39 9.52 4.56
C ASP A 545 10.55 8.46 3.84
N VAL A 546 9.71 7.75 4.58
CA VAL A 546 8.98 6.58 4.09
C VAL A 546 7.60 6.90 3.52
N ASN A 547 7.08 8.13 3.63
CA ASN A 547 5.83 8.51 2.94
C ASN A 547 6.07 9.61 1.90
N TRP A 548 7.32 9.75 1.44
CA TRP A 548 7.69 10.60 0.30
C TRP A 548 7.06 11.98 0.37
N GLU A 549 7.09 12.60 1.56
CA GLU A 549 6.46 13.88 1.79
C GLU A 549 6.97 14.92 0.76
N PRO A 550 6.11 15.78 0.18
CA PRO A 550 6.53 16.70 -0.88
C PRO A 550 7.75 17.57 -0.56
N PRO A 551 7.93 18.09 0.68
CA PRO A 551 9.16 18.80 1.08
C PRO A 551 10.43 17.95 0.93
N THR A 552 10.37 16.66 1.26
CA THR A 552 11.48 15.73 1.10
C THR A 552 11.81 15.55 -0.38
N MET A 553 10.81 15.29 -1.23
CA MET A 553 11.02 15.08 -2.67
C MET A 553 11.61 16.32 -3.35
N ALA A 554 11.14 17.51 -2.98
CA ALA A 554 11.72 18.77 -3.45
C ALA A 554 13.19 18.93 -3.01
N ALA A 555 13.50 18.59 -1.75
CA ALA A 555 14.87 18.63 -1.23
C ALA A 555 15.80 17.61 -1.91
N VAL A 556 15.32 16.39 -2.18
CA VAL A 556 16.04 15.35 -2.93
C VAL A 556 16.42 15.88 -4.30
N ALA A 557 15.44 16.33 -5.10
CA ALA A 557 15.70 16.80 -6.46
C ALA A 557 16.70 17.98 -6.50
N ALA A 558 16.49 18.98 -5.63
CA ALA A 558 17.34 20.17 -5.60
C ALA A 558 18.77 19.87 -5.11
N LEU A 559 18.92 18.98 -4.12
CA LEU A 559 20.22 18.58 -3.61
C LEU A 559 20.99 17.71 -4.61
N THR A 560 20.31 16.78 -5.30
CA THR A 560 20.92 15.99 -6.38
C THR A 560 21.49 16.89 -7.48
N GLN A 561 20.71 17.84 -7.99
CA GLN A 561 21.19 18.83 -8.97
C GLN A 561 22.42 19.59 -8.47
N ARG A 562 22.37 20.07 -7.22
CA ARG A 562 23.46 20.84 -6.61
C ARG A 562 24.75 20.04 -6.49
N LEU A 563 24.65 18.77 -6.09
CA LEU A 563 25.77 17.86 -5.95
C LEU A 563 26.40 17.54 -7.31
N VAL A 564 25.59 17.23 -8.33
CA VAL A 564 26.07 16.98 -9.70
C VAL A 564 26.83 18.19 -10.23
N ALA A 565 26.26 19.39 -10.11
CA ALA A 565 26.93 20.62 -10.53
C ALA A 565 28.25 20.87 -9.77
N ALA A 566 28.32 20.49 -8.48
CA ALA A 566 29.55 20.62 -7.70
C ALA A 566 30.64 19.63 -8.13
N CYS A 567 30.27 18.40 -8.50
CA CYS A 567 31.19 17.36 -8.94
C CYS A 567 31.76 17.66 -10.34
N VAL A 568 30.92 18.09 -11.29
CA VAL A 568 31.34 18.48 -12.65
C VAL A 568 32.36 19.63 -12.62
N ARG A 569 32.12 20.67 -11.81
CA ARG A 569 33.06 21.81 -11.70
C ARG A 569 34.44 21.39 -11.20
N ARG A 570 34.52 20.38 -10.33
CA ARG A 570 35.82 19.89 -9.81
C ARG A 570 36.59 19.10 -10.86
N ALA A 571 35.90 18.27 -11.65
CA ALA A 571 36.53 17.52 -12.73
C ALA A 571 37.17 18.45 -13.78
N GLY A 572 36.52 19.58 -14.10
CA GLY A 572 37.04 20.55 -15.07
C GLY A 572 38.26 21.36 -14.61
N VAL A 573 38.41 21.64 -13.31
CA VAL A 573 39.53 22.45 -12.79
C VAL A 573 40.86 21.68 -12.76
N GLY A 574 40.83 20.34 -12.75
CA GLY A 574 42.04 19.52 -12.70
C GLY A 574 42.73 19.27 -14.05
N GLY A 575 42.05 19.49 -15.18
CA GLY A 575 42.56 19.10 -16.51
C GLY A 575 43.42 20.12 -17.25
N GLY A 576 43.54 21.36 -16.75
CA GLY A 576 44.18 22.47 -17.48
C GLY A 576 45.62 22.83 -17.07
N GLY A 577 46.25 22.10 -16.13
CA GLY A 577 47.42 22.61 -15.41
C GLY A 577 48.72 21.79 -15.44
N ILE A 578 48.75 20.58 -16.02
CA ILE A 578 49.98 19.77 -16.10
C ILE A 578 50.46 19.76 -17.55
N GLY A 579 51.04 20.88 -17.94
CA GLY A 579 51.56 21.09 -19.28
C GLY A 579 52.45 22.32 -19.30
N ARG A 580 53.56 22.26 -18.56
CA ARG A 580 54.83 22.96 -18.83
C ARG A 580 55.96 22.30 -18.08
#